data_AF-A0A2W7NBU6-F1
#
_entry.id   AF-A0A2W7NBU6-F1
#
_cell.length_a   1.000
_cell.length_b   1.000
_cell.length_c   1.000
_cell.angle_alpha   90.00
_cell.angle_beta   90.00
_cell.angle_gamma   90.00
#
_symmetry.space_group_name_H-M   'P 1'
#
loop_
_entity.id
_entity.type
_entity.pdbx_description
1 polymer ?
#
loop_
_entity_poly.entity_id
_entity_poly.type
_entity_poly.pdbx_seq_one_letter_code
_entity_poly.pdbx_strand_id
1 'polypeptide(L)' 'MSKTKLDLNDKHHQLLIATLSAFINDFGYSPREMYELLENTRRQTFNTFMEMHREAENK' A
#
# COMPACT_ATOMS: atom_id res chain seq x y z
N MET A 1 0.99 9.92 17.60
CA MET A 1 0.19 8.88 16.93
C MET A 1 1.08 7.73 16.52
N SER A 2 0.64 6.48 16.73
CA SER A 2 1.38 5.30 16.29
C SER A 2 1.18 5.13 14.78
N LYS A 3 2.26 5.27 13.99
CA LYS A 3 2.22 5.22 12.52
C LYS A 3 1.82 3.86 11.94
N THR A 4 1.67 2.84 12.78
CA THR A 4 1.40 1.45 12.36
C THR A 4 0.04 0.94 12.83
N LYS A 5 -0.75 1.78 13.51
CA LYS A 5 -2.10 1.41 13.95
C LYS A 5 -3.13 2.15 13.10
N LEU A 6 -4.15 1.42 12.68
CA LEU A 6 -5.31 2.02 12.03
C LEU A 6 -5.99 2.98 13.01
N ASP A 7 -6.20 4.21 12.55
CA ASP A 7 -6.91 5.27 13.26
C ASP A 7 -8.08 5.72 12.39
N LEU A 8 -9.30 5.52 12.88
CA LEU A 8 -10.53 5.83 12.16
C LEU A 8 -10.80 7.33 12.05
N ASN A 9 -10.12 8.16 12.84
CA ASN A 9 -10.23 9.62 12.76
C ASN A 9 -9.17 10.25 11.85
N ASP A 10 -8.19 9.47 11.40
CA ASP A 10 -7.16 9.91 10.47
C ASP A 10 -7.69 9.86 9.03
N LYS A 11 -7.67 11.01 8.34
CA LYS A 11 -8.19 11.16 6.98
C LYS A 11 -7.45 10.29 5.95
N HIS A 12 -6.16 10.03 6.16
CA HIS A 12 -5.37 9.16 5.28
C HIS A 12 -5.77 7.70 5.45
N HIS A 13 -6.05 7.26 6.68
CA HIS A 13 -6.56 5.92 6.95
C HIS A 13 -7.99 5.74 6.43
N GLN A 14 -8.86 6.75 6.57
CA GLN A 14 -10.18 6.73 5.97
C GLN A 14 -10.10 6.59 4.44
N LEU A 15 -9.20 7.32 3.78
CA LEU A 15 -8.97 7.20 2.34
C LEU A 15 -8.48 5.80 1.96
N LEU A 16 -7.56 5.22 2.75
CA LEU A 16 -7.10 3.84 2.54
C LEU A 16 -8.26 2.85 2.64
N ILE A 17 -9.08 2.94 3.69
CA ILE A 17 -10.26 2.07 3.87
C ILE A 17 -11.25 2.23 2.70
N ALA A 18 -11.55 3.47 2.30
CA ALA A 18 -12.46 3.74 1.19
C ALA A 18 -11.96 3.12 -0.12
N THR A 19 -10.66 3.24 -0.39
CA THR A 19 -10.03 2.65 -1.57
C THR A 19 -10.15 1.12 -1.54
N LEU A 20 -9.75 0.48 -0.43
CA LEU A 20 -9.86 -0.98 -0.28
C LEU A 20 -11.30 -1.47 -0.41
N SER A 21 -12.26 -0.70 0.13
CA SER A 21 -13.69 -1.03 0.05
C SER A 21 -14.20 -0.95 -1.40
N ALA A 22 -13.77 0.05 -2.18
CA ALA A 22 -14.13 0.15 -3.59
C ALA A 22 -13.62 -1.06 -4.39
N PHE A 23 -12.36 -1.46 -4.19
CA PHE A 23 -11.81 -2.65 -4.85
C PHE A 23 -12.58 -3.93 -4.52
N ILE A 24 -13.01 -4.10 -3.27
CA ILE A 24 -13.77 -5.28 -2.86
C ILE A 24 -15.20 -5.24 -3.41
N ASN A 25 -15.91 -4.13 -3.20
CA ASN A 25 -17.34 -4.04 -3.49
C ASN A 25 -17.64 -3.76 -4.96
N ASP A 26 -16.87 -2.88 -5.60
CA ASP A 26 -17.16 -2.38 -6.95
C ASP A 26 -16.40 -3.18 -8.01
N PHE A 27 -15.17 -3.61 -7.69
CA PHE A 27 -14.32 -4.36 -8.62
C PHE A 27 -14.29 -5.87 -8.34
N GLY A 28 -14.99 -6.34 -7.30
CA GLY A 28 -15.20 -7.75 -7.01
C GLY A 28 -13.98 -8.50 -6.49
N TYR A 29 -12.96 -7.79 -6.00
CA TYR A 29 -11.80 -8.43 -5.37
C TYR A 29 -12.20 -9.09 -4.06
N SER A 30 -11.72 -10.29 -3.79
CA SER A 30 -11.76 -10.83 -2.44
C SER A 30 -10.80 -10.06 -1.52
N PRO A 31 -11.04 -10.06 -0.19
CA PRO A 31 -10.10 -9.48 0.77
C PRO A 31 -8.69 -10.09 0.68
N ARG A 32 -8.59 -11.37 0.30
CA ARG A 32 -7.31 -12.06 0.09
C ARG A 32 -6.55 -11.49 -1.11
N GLU A 33 -7.21 -11.36 -2.25
CA GLU A 33 -6.59 -10.81 -3.47
C GLU A 33 -6.14 -9.36 -3.26
N MET A 34 -6.92 -8.56 -2.52
CA MET A 34 -6.48 -7.21 -2.17
C MET A 34 -5.25 -7.19 -1.27
N TYR A 35 -5.18 -8.09 -0.28
CA TYR A 35 -3.99 -8.20 0.56
C TYR A 35 -2.76 -8.60 -0.26
N GLU A 36 -2.90 -9.58 -1.16
CA GLU A 36 -1.82 -10.03 -2.05
C GLU A 36 -1.36 -8.89 -2.99
N LEU A 37 -2.29 -8.12 -3.54
CA LEU A 37 -1.98 -6.94 -4.35
C LEU A 37 -1.15 -5.92 -3.56
N LEU A 38 -1.60 -5.55 -2.35
CA LEU A 38 -0.87 -4.60 -1.50
C LEU A 38 0.54 -5.10 -1.14
N GLU A 39 0.68 -6.39 -0.82
CA GLU A 39 1.98 -6.97 -0.51
C GLU A 39 2.92 -6.92 -1.73
N ASN A 40 2.41 -7.26 -2.91
CA ASN A 40 3.17 -7.21 -4.15
C ASN A 40 3.60 -5.78 -4.49
N THR A 41 2.69 -4.80 -4.37
CA THR A 41 3.01 -3.38 -4.56
C THR A 41 4.11 -2.95 -3.59
N ARG A 42 4.00 -3.29 -2.30
CA ARG A 42 5.04 -2.97 -1.30
C ARG A 42 6.41 -3.52 -1.70
N ARG A 43 6.48 -4.79 -2.13
CA ARG A 43 7.73 -5.43 -2.55
C ARG A 43 8.34 -4.74 -3.78
N GLN A 44 7.52 -4.48 -4.80
CA GLN A 44 7.98 -3.81 -6.03
C GLN A 44 8.48 -2.40 -5.75
N THR A 45 7.72 -1.60 -5.01
CA THR A 45 8.11 -0.23 -4.63
C THR A 45 9.41 -0.22 -3.82
N PHE A 46 9.57 -1.15 -2.87
CA PHE A 46 10.82 -1.26 -2.12
C PHE A 46 12.02 -1.59 -3.02
N ASN A 47 11.85 -2.54 -3.94
CA ASN A 47 12.90 -2.90 -4.89
C ASN A 47 13.29 -1.71 -5.77
N THR A 48 12.31 -0.97 -6.31
CA THR A 48 12.56 0.25 -7.09
C THR A 48 13.33 1.29 -6.28
N PHE A 49 12.97 1.54 -5.03
CA PHE A 49 13.73 2.48 -4.19
C PHE A 49 15.16 2.02 -3.92
N MET A 50 15.39 0.72 -3.74
CA MET A 50 16.73 0.17 -3.58
C MET A 50 17.57 0.30 -4.85
N GLU A 51 16.97 0.08 -6.03
CA GLU A 51 17.64 0.29 -7.32
C GLU A 51 18.04 1.75 -7.50
N MET A 52 17.10 2.69 -7.25
CA MET A 52 17.38 4.13 -7.31
C MET A 52 18.50 4.54 -6.35
N HIS A 53 18.54 3.97 -5.13
CA HIS A 53 19.60 4.23 -4.17
C HIS A 53 20.97 3.76 -4.69
N ARG A 54 21.03 2.52 -5.22
CA ARG A 54 22.27 1.98 -5.80
C ARG A 54 22.75 2.78 -7.00
N GLU A 55 21.84 3.25 -7.85
CA GLU A 55 22.19 4.13 -8.97
C GLU A 55 22.74 5.49 -8.51
N ALA A 56 22.23 6.01 -7.39
CA ALA A 56 22.72 7.26 -6.80
C ALA A 56 24.11 7.11 -6.16
N GLU A 57 24.42 5.97 -5.56
CA GLU A 57 25.74 5.68 -4.96
C GLU A 57 26.84 5.41 -6.00
N ASN A 58 26.46 4.98 -7.21
CA ASN A 58 27.40 4.70 -8.31
C ASN A 58 27.69 5.92 -9.21
N LYS A 59 27.20 7.11 -8.86
CA LYS A 59 27.44 8.40 -9.53
C LYS A 59 28.34 9.30 -8.70
#